data_AF-A0A7X3MRV0-F1
#
_entry.id   AF-A0A7X3MRV0-F1
#
_cell.length_a   1.000
_cell.length_b   1.000
_cell.length_c   1.000
_cell.angle_alpha   90.00
_cell.angle_beta   90.00
_cell.angle_gamma   90.00
#
_symmetry.space_group_name_H-M   'P 1'
#
loop_
_entity.id
_entity.type
_entity.pdbx_description
1 polymer ?
#
loop_
_entity_poly.entity_id
_entity_poly.type
_entity_poly.pdbx_seq_one_letter_code
_entity_poly.pdbx_strand_id
1 'polypeptide(L)'
;MALSSGAAAEEFKTVVFDIELVDTSQAAELGIRNDQIQRLQLVSDELRTLLQASPQIELIDTAPKREDVTQKAPLHKCSGCAEDLAKDLGADLVVSGIVQKTSDLILSFAVTIKDAHSGKIVRGGQADIRGNTDESWLRGIRWLVKNRLLAEPISVTP
;
A
#
# COMPACT_ATOMS: atom_id res chain seq x y z
N MET A 1 19.10 29.88 27.87
CA MET A 1 18.15 28.79 27.57
C MET A 1 17.64 29.01 26.17
N ALA A 2 18.19 28.29 25.19
CA ALA A 2 17.69 28.30 23.82
C ALA A 2 16.54 27.29 23.75
N LEU A 3 15.35 27.77 23.37
CA LEU A 3 14.20 26.94 23.07
C LEU A 3 14.51 26.19 21.77
N SER A 4 14.79 24.90 21.86
CA SER A 4 14.80 24.02 20.68
C SER A 4 13.41 24.05 20.08
N SER A 5 13.28 24.64 18.89
CA SER A 5 12.10 24.43 18.05
C SER A 5 12.07 22.94 17.73
N GLY A 6 11.03 22.24 18.19
CA GLY A 6 10.74 20.91 17.69
C GLY A 6 10.52 21.06 16.19
N ALA A 7 11.40 20.47 15.38
CA ALA A 7 11.12 20.30 13.97
C ALA A 7 9.79 19.56 13.89
N ALA A 8 8.78 20.18 13.27
CA ALA A 8 7.63 19.42 12.81
C ALA A 8 8.20 18.26 12.00
N ALA A 9 7.84 17.03 12.35
CA ALA A 9 8.18 15.89 11.51
C ALA A 9 7.63 16.21 10.12
N GLU A 10 8.48 16.19 9.11
CA GLU A 10 8.09 16.49 7.74
C GLU A 10 7.06 15.43 7.33
N GLU A 11 5.80 15.84 7.19
CA GLU A 11 4.74 14.97 6.72
C GLU A 11 4.95 14.73 5.22
N PHE A 12 5.10 13.47 4.84
CA PHE A 12 5.27 13.10 3.44
C PHE A 12 3.90 13.01 2.77
N LYS A 13 3.74 13.77 1.68
CA LYS A 13 2.58 13.65 0.82
C LYS A 13 2.59 12.28 0.17
N THR A 14 1.56 11.49 0.43
CA THR A 14 1.57 10.07 0.12
C THR A 14 0.33 9.69 -0.66
N VAL A 15 0.55 9.05 -1.81
CA VAL A 15 -0.51 8.37 -2.55
C VAL A 15 -0.54 6.89 -2.16
N VAL A 16 -1.74 6.38 -1.87
CA VAL A 16 -1.96 4.96 -1.56
C VAL A 16 -2.89 4.36 -2.60
N PHE A 17 -2.34 3.49 -3.45
CA PHE A 17 -3.12 2.70 -4.40
C PHE A 17 -3.77 1.50 -3.73
N ASP A 18 -4.85 1.00 -4.34
CA ASP A 18 -5.51 -0.21 -3.84
C ASP A 18 -4.57 -1.41 -3.92
N ILE A 19 -4.69 -2.29 -2.93
CA ILE A 19 -3.97 -3.56 -2.90
C ILE A 19 -4.53 -4.44 -4.01
N GLU A 20 -3.63 -5.01 -4.82
CA GLU A 20 -4.01 -5.82 -5.98
C GLU A 20 -3.92 -7.31 -5.67
N LEU A 21 -4.72 -8.13 -6.35
CA LEU A 21 -4.70 -9.58 -6.18
C LEU A 21 -3.82 -10.25 -7.25
N VAL A 22 -2.91 -11.10 -6.80
CA VAL A 22 -2.17 -12.06 -7.62
C VAL A 22 -2.64 -13.46 -7.21
N ASP A 23 -3.66 -13.98 -7.89
CA ASP A 23 -4.21 -15.31 -7.62
C ASP A 23 -3.60 -16.35 -8.56
N THR A 24 -2.81 -17.26 -8.00
CA THR A 24 -2.22 -18.40 -8.72
C THR A 24 -2.83 -19.73 -8.29
N SER A 25 -3.93 -19.70 -7.53
CA SER A 25 -4.66 -20.90 -7.13
C SER A 25 -5.52 -21.45 -8.27
N GLN A 26 -5.96 -22.71 -8.14
CA GLN A 26 -6.91 -23.31 -9.09
C GLN A 26 -8.22 -22.50 -9.21
N ALA A 27 -8.65 -21.83 -8.14
CA ALA A 27 -9.85 -21.01 -8.18
C ALA A 27 -9.73 -19.79 -9.11
N ALA A 28 -8.50 -19.36 -9.46
CA ALA A 28 -8.27 -18.24 -10.37
C ALA A 28 -8.80 -18.50 -11.79
N GLU A 29 -8.95 -19.77 -12.20
CA GLU A 29 -9.52 -20.14 -13.50
C GLU A 29 -10.97 -19.68 -13.68
N LEU A 30 -11.68 -19.45 -12.56
CA LEU A 30 -13.06 -18.95 -12.54
C LEU A 30 -13.14 -17.42 -12.48
N GLY A 31 -12.00 -16.72 -12.50
CA GLY A 31 -11.90 -15.28 -12.31
C GLY A 31 -11.93 -14.87 -10.84
N ILE A 32 -11.81 -13.55 -10.61
CA ILE A 32 -11.84 -12.99 -9.25
C ILE A 32 -13.28 -13.02 -8.72
N ARG A 33 -13.45 -13.56 -7.51
CA ARG A 33 -14.75 -13.61 -6.84
C ARG A 33 -15.12 -12.26 -6.22
N ASN A 34 -16.42 -11.97 -6.16
CA ASN A 34 -16.93 -10.72 -5.56
C ASN A 34 -16.46 -10.51 -4.12
N ASP A 35 -16.38 -11.56 -3.29
CA ASP A 35 -15.91 -11.43 -1.92
C ASP A 35 -14.41 -11.11 -1.85
N GLN A 36 -13.62 -11.53 -2.84
CA GLN A 36 -12.21 -11.12 -2.94
C GLN A 36 -12.09 -9.64 -3.31
N ILE A 37 -12.92 -9.14 -4.23
CA ILE A 37 -12.97 -7.71 -4.59
C ILE A 37 -13.31 -6.88 -3.34
N GLN A 38 -14.35 -7.27 -2.60
CA GLN A 38 -14.74 -6.61 -1.36
C GLN A 38 -13.61 -6.66 -0.31
N ARG A 39 -12.91 -7.79 -0.21
CA ARG A 39 -11.81 -7.95 0.73
C ARG A 39 -10.59 -7.11 0.37
N LEU A 40 -10.26 -6.96 -0.92
CA LEU A 40 -9.21 -6.04 -1.40
C LEU A 40 -9.55 -4.60 -1.04
N GLN A 41 -10.81 -4.19 -1.24
CA GLN A 41 -11.27 -2.86 -0.84
C GLN A 41 -11.11 -2.67 0.68
N LEU A 42 -11.58 -3.63 1.47
CA LEU A 42 -11.50 -3.62 2.93
C LEU A 42 -10.06 -3.42 3.43
N VAL A 43 -9.09 -4.18 2.89
CA VAL A 43 -7.69 -4.03 3.32
C VAL A 43 -7.01 -2.77 2.79
N SER A 44 -7.44 -2.27 1.63
CA SER A 44 -6.92 -1.01 1.08
C SER A 44 -7.38 0.18 1.92
N ASP A 45 -8.64 0.18 2.35
CA ASP A 45 -9.19 1.21 3.23
C ASP A 45 -8.61 1.15 4.64
N GLU A 46 -8.38 -0.06 5.17
CA GLU A 46 -7.66 -0.24 6.43
C GLU A 46 -6.21 0.27 6.31
N LEU A 47 -5.51 -0.03 5.21
CA LEU A 47 -4.16 0.49 4.97
C LEU A 47 -4.14 2.02 4.97
N ARG A 48 -5.06 2.67 4.25
CA ARG A 48 -5.20 4.14 4.25
C ARG A 48 -5.46 4.68 5.65
N THR A 49 -6.40 4.07 6.38
CA THR A 49 -6.75 4.47 7.75
C THR A 49 -5.53 4.42 8.67
N LEU A 50 -4.75 3.34 8.62
CA LEU A 50 -3.58 3.16 9.47
C LEU A 50 -2.44 4.11 9.10
N LEU A 51 -2.23 4.37 7.81
CA LEU A 51 -1.20 5.31 7.34
C LEU A 51 -1.57 6.76 7.68
N GLN A 52 -2.83 7.15 7.50
CA GLN A 52 -3.32 8.49 7.85
C GLN A 52 -3.25 8.77 9.36
N ALA A 53 -3.30 7.74 10.20
CA ALA A 53 -3.12 7.89 11.64
C ALA A 53 -1.66 8.17 12.05
N SER A 54 -0.70 8.04 11.14
CA SER A 54 0.72 8.36 11.36
C SER A 54 0.96 9.87 11.19
N PRO A 55 1.68 10.53 12.11
CA PRO A 55 2.05 11.94 11.98
C PRO A 55 3.12 12.19 10.90
N GLN A 56 3.47 11.19 10.10
CA GLN A 56 4.49 11.26 9.05
C GLN A 56 3.88 11.27 7.65
N ILE A 57 2.56 11.10 7.55
CA ILE A 57 1.87 10.82 6.29
C ILE A 57 0.71 11.79 6.13
N GLU A 58 0.75 12.57 5.05
CA GLU A 58 -0.39 13.31 4.53
C GLU A 58 -0.94 12.55 3.31
N LEU A 59 -2.16 11.98 3.40
CA LEU A 59 -2.73 11.27 2.25
C LEU A 59 -3.24 12.23 1.18
N ILE A 60 -2.82 11.99 -0.07
CA ILE A 60 -3.40 12.67 -1.24
C ILE A 60 -4.53 11.82 -1.83
N ASP A 61 -5.64 12.50 -2.16
CA ASP A 61 -6.76 11.88 -2.87
C ASP A 61 -6.36 11.47 -4.31
N THR A 62 -6.56 10.19 -4.63
CA THR A 62 -6.29 9.62 -5.96
C THR A 62 -7.48 9.75 -6.91
N ALA A 63 -8.65 10.23 -6.44
CA ALA A 63 -9.85 10.39 -7.23
C ALA A 63 -9.66 11.14 -8.56
N PRO A 64 -8.84 12.21 -8.66
CA PRO A 64 -8.62 12.92 -9.92
C PRO A 64 -7.94 12.06 -11.00
N LYS A 65 -7.24 10.98 -10.61
CA LYS A 65 -6.46 10.10 -11.49
C LYS A 65 -7.06 8.69 -11.58
N ARG A 66 -8.30 8.48 -11.14
CA ARG A 66 -8.97 7.16 -11.09
C ARG A 66 -9.00 6.45 -12.44
N GLU A 67 -9.27 7.21 -13.51
CA GLU A 67 -9.30 6.69 -14.88
C GLU A 67 -7.90 6.25 -15.32
N ASP A 68 -6.88 7.09 -15.11
CA ASP A 68 -5.50 6.76 -15.43
C ASP A 68 -5.00 5.53 -14.65
N VAL A 69 -5.38 5.40 -13.38
CA VAL A 69 -5.10 4.22 -12.54
C VAL A 69 -5.74 2.98 -13.14
N THR A 70 -7.01 3.07 -13.55
CA THR A 70 -7.75 1.96 -14.15
C THR A 70 -7.13 1.52 -15.48
N GLN A 71 -6.71 2.46 -16.32
CA GLN A 71 -6.07 2.17 -17.61
C GLN A 71 -4.68 1.53 -17.46
N LYS A 72 -3.95 1.90 -16.40
CA LYS A 72 -2.60 1.40 -16.11
C LYS A 72 -2.60 0.15 -15.23
N ALA A 73 -3.77 -0.31 -14.77
CA ALA A 73 -3.89 -1.47 -13.92
C ALA A 73 -3.57 -2.79 -14.68
N PRO A 74 -3.00 -3.79 -14.00
CA PRO A 74 -2.59 -3.74 -12.61
C PRO A 74 -1.22 -3.05 -12.44
N LEU A 75 -1.13 -2.16 -11.46
CA LEU A 75 0.05 -1.33 -11.19
C LEU A 75 1.28 -2.18 -10.83
N HIS A 76 1.11 -3.36 -10.22
CA HIS A 76 2.24 -4.27 -9.93
C HIS A 76 2.92 -4.82 -11.19
N LYS A 77 2.26 -4.79 -12.35
CA LYS A 77 2.86 -5.19 -13.64
C LYS A 77 3.39 -4.02 -14.45
N CYS A 78 3.02 -2.79 -14.08
CA CYS A 78 3.56 -1.63 -14.76
C CYS A 78 4.86 -1.16 -14.09
N SER A 79 5.95 -1.16 -14.86
CA SER A 79 7.23 -0.60 -14.42
C SER A 79 7.14 0.92 -14.33
N GLY A 80 6.99 1.46 -13.11
CA GLY A 80 7.05 2.91 -12.85
C GLY A 80 5.70 3.64 -12.89
N CYS A 81 4.60 2.99 -13.29
CA CYS A 81 3.31 3.70 -13.41
C CYS A 81 2.83 4.29 -12.08
N ALA A 82 3.02 3.56 -10.98
CA ALA A 82 2.56 4.01 -9.67
C ALA A 82 3.32 5.27 -9.23
N GLU A 83 4.64 5.28 -9.46
CA GLU A 83 5.53 6.40 -9.21
C GLU A 83 5.14 7.60 -10.07
N ASP A 84 4.91 7.42 -11.37
CA ASP A 84 4.53 8.51 -12.28
C ASP A 84 3.16 9.11 -11.91
N LEU A 85 2.18 8.27 -11.58
CA LEU A 85 0.85 8.73 -11.12
C LEU A 85 0.95 9.49 -9.79
N ALA A 86 1.81 9.03 -8.87
CA ALA A 86 2.04 9.70 -7.60
C ALA A 86 2.71 11.06 -7.80
N LYS A 87 3.72 11.16 -8.69
CA LYS A 87 4.35 12.43 -9.07
C LYS A 87 3.33 13.41 -9.66
N ASP A 88 2.48 12.94 -10.58
CA ASP A 88 1.43 13.75 -11.20
C ASP A 88 0.45 14.34 -10.17
N LEU A 89 0.21 13.60 -9.07
CA LEU A 89 -0.63 14.03 -7.96
C LEU A 89 0.12 14.93 -6.94
N GLY A 90 1.43 15.13 -7.12
CA GLY A 90 2.26 15.93 -6.21
C GLY A 90 2.63 15.20 -4.92
N ALA A 91 2.71 13.87 -4.96
CA ALA A 91 3.12 13.04 -3.83
C ALA A 91 4.64 12.84 -3.77
N ASP A 92 5.18 12.86 -2.55
CA ASP A 92 6.56 12.49 -2.24
C ASP A 92 6.72 10.97 -2.17
N LEU A 93 5.69 10.28 -1.68
CA LEU A 93 5.69 8.83 -1.47
C LEU A 93 4.55 8.16 -2.24
N VAL A 94 4.82 6.94 -2.69
CA VAL A 94 3.81 6.03 -3.25
C VAL A 94 3.77 4.74 -2.46
N VAL A 95 2.58 4.35 -2.04
CA VAL A 95 2.29 3.07 -1.40
C VAL A 95 1.49 2.21 -2.35
N SER A 96 2.00 1.00 -2.58
CA SER A 96 1.31 -0.03 -3.34
C SER A 96 1.59 -1.39 -2.72
N GLY A 97 0.71 -2.34 -2.98
CA GLY A 97 0.87 -3.68 -2.46
C GLY A 97 0.07 -4.72 -3.22
N ILE A 98 0.40 -5.97 -2.95
CA ILE A 98 -0.28 -7.13 -3.50
C ILE A 98 -0.67 -8.10 -2.40
N VAL A 99 -1.76 -8.80 -2.63
CA VAL A 99 -2.05 -10.09 -2.00
C VAL A 99 -1.74 -11.18 -3.00
N GLN A 100 -0.78 -12.05 -2.67
CA GLN A 100 -0.54 -13.27 -3.43
C GLN A 100 -1.34 -14.41 -2.81
N LYS A 101 -2.23 -15.01 -3.59
CA LYS A 101 -3.05 -16.15 -3.17
C LYS A 101 -2.64 -17.40 -3.94
N THR A 102 -2.05 -18.35 -3.22
CA THR A 102 -1.71 -19.67 -3.78
C THR A 102 -2.81 -20.68 -3.50
N SER A 103 -3.55 -20.52 -2.39
CA SER A 103 -4.77 -21.28 -2.05
C SER A 103 -5.63 -20.50 -1.06
N ASP A 104 -6.83 -20.99 -0.73
CA ASP A 104 -7.64 -20.39 0.35
C ASP A 104 -7.01 -20.53 1.74
N LEU A 105 -5.97 -21.36 1.88
CA LEU A 105 -5.25 -21.54 3.14
C LEU A 105 -3.95 -20.72 3.19
N ILE A 106 -3.29 -20.46 2.06
CA ILE A 106 -1.95 -19.86 2.01
C ILE A 106 -1.98 -18.60 1.14
N LEU A 107 -1.84 -17.45 1.79
CA LEU A 107 -1.75 -16.14 1.15
C LEU A 107 -0.62 -15.32 1.77
N SER A 108 -0.08 -14.37 1.02
CA SER A 108 0.89 -13.40 1.52
C SER A 108 0.52 -11.98 1.09
N PHE A 109 0.81 -11.01 1.96
CA PHE A 109 0.75 -9.59 1.68
C PHE A 109 2.15 -9.07 1.45
N ALA A 110 2.36 -8.30 0.39
CA ALA A 110 3.55 -7.47 0.25
C ALA A 110 3.12 -6.03 0.00
N VAL A 111 3.62 -5.09 0.82
CA VAL A 111 3.37 -3.65 0.64
C VAL A 111 4.71 -2.94 0.64
N THR A 112 4.86 -2.00 -0.29
CA THR A 112 6.04 -1.15 -0.40
C THR A 112 5.65 0.31 -0.32
N ILE A 113 6.49 1.09 0.33
CA ILE A 113 6.52 2.54 0.26
C ILE A 113 7.75 2.90 -0.56
N LYS A 114 7.57 3.61 -1.66
CA LYS A 114 8.66 4.12 -2.49
C LYS A 114 8.66 5.63 -2.48
N ASP A 115 9.86 6.20 -2.60
CA ASP A 115 10.02 7.59 -3.00
C ASP A 115 9.48 7.75 -4.43
N ALA A 116 8.50 8.62 -4.63
CA ALA A 116 7.85 8.80 -5.92
C ALA A 116 8.87 9.28 -6.95
N HIS A 117 9.77 10.20 -6.60
CA HIS A 117 10.74 10.83 -7.50
C HIS A 117 11.75 9.85 -8.12
N SER A 118 12.45 9.11 -7.26
CA SER A 118 13.52 8.17 -7.62
C SER A 118 13.04 6.74 -7.86
N GLY A 119 11.84 6.39 -7.39
CA GLY A 119 11.30 5.03 -7.44
C GLY A 119 11.97 4.05 -6.45
N LYS A 120 12.86 4.55 -5.57
CA LYS A 120 13.53 3.69 -4.58
C LYS A 120 12.56 3.28 -3.48
N ILE A 121 12.60 2.01 -3.10
CA ILE A 121 11.87 1.51 -1.94
C ILE A 121 12.47 2.12 -0.68
N VAL A 122 11.69 2.92 0.04
CA VAL A 122 12.09 3.50 1.32
C VAL A 122 11.67 2.61 2.48
N ARG A 123 10.52 1.94 2.38
CA ARG A 123 10.05 0.95 3.36
C ARG A 123 9.31 -0.17 2.64
N GLY A 124 9.31 -1.36 3.24
CA GLY A 124 8.58 -2.48 2.70
C GLY A 124 8.41 -3.59 3.73
N GLY A 125 7.34 -4.34 3.57
CA GLY A 125 7.05 -5.49 4.41
C GLY A 125 6.39 -6.58 3.60
N GLN A 126 6.58 -7.81 4.07
CA GLN A 126 5.78 -8.95 3.67
C GLN A 126 5.26 -9.67 4.93
N ALA A 127 4.05 -10.21 4.86
CA ALA A 127 3.46 -11.05 5.89
C ALA A 127 2.69 -12.20 5.25
N ASP A 128 2.94 -13.42 5.71
CA ASP A 128 2.16 -14.59 5.31
C ASP A 128 0.98 -14.77 6.27
N ILE A 129 -0.19 -15.04 5.72
CA ILE A 129 -1.41 -15.31 6.49
C ILE A 129 -1.95 -16.71 6.18
N ARG A 130 -2.65 -17.27 7.16
CA ARG A 130 -3.38 -18.53 6.99
C ARG A 130 -4.88 -18.27 7.02
N GLY A 131 -5.56 -18.73 5.97
CA GLY A 131 -7.00 -18.59 5.76
C GLY A 131 -7.38 -17.37 4.90
N ASN A 132 -8.45 -17.52 4.13
CA ASN A 132 -8.99 -16.51 3.22
C ASN A 132 -10.28 -15.88 3.76
N THR A 133 -10.17 -15.17 4.89
CA THR A 133 -11.29 -14.47 5.53
C THR A 133 -10.97 -13.00 5.75
N ASP A 134 -11.99 -12.17 5.96
CA ASP A 134 -11.82 -10.75 6.21
C ASP A 134 -10.94 -10.51 7.45
N GLU A 135 -11.12 -11.31 8.50
CA GLU A 135 -10.31 -11.24 9.73
C GLU A 135 -8.83 -11.58 9.48
N SER A 136 -8.52 -12.64 8.72
CA SER A 136 -7.12 -13.02 8.47
C SER A 136 -6.40 -11.95 7.65
N TRP A 137 -7.08 -11.35 6.68
CA TRP A 137 -6.57 -10.26 5.84
C TRP A 137 -6.35 -8.97 6.64
N LEU A 138 -7.33 -8.56 7.45
CA LEU A 138 -7.22 -7.38 8.32
C LEU A 138 -6.09 -7.53 9.33
N ARG A 139 -5.93 -8.71 9.95
CA ARG A 139 -4.79 -8.97 10.85
C ARG A 139 -3.45 -8.88 10.13
N GLY A 140 -3.38 -9.41 8.91
CA GLY A 140 -2.19 -9.34 8.05
C GLY A 140 -1.76 -7.90 7.79
N ILE A 141 -2.66 -7.07 7.25
CA ILE A 141 -2.32 -5.68 6.89
C ILE A 141 -2.01 -4.82 8.12
N ARG A 142 -2.77 -4.97 9.22
CA ARG A 142 -2.51 -4.27 10.50
C ARG A 142 -1.14 -4.62 11.06
N TRP A 143 -0.80 -5.91 11.05
CA TRP A 143 0.51 -6.36 11.52
C TRP A 143 1.62 -5.78 10.64
N LEU A 144 1.46 -5.81 9.32
CA LEU A 144 2.44 -5.31 8.37
C LEU A 144 2.69 -3.80 8.56
N VAL A 145 1.63 -3.00 8.67
CA VAL A 145 1.76 -1.56 8.89
C VAL A 145 2.49 -1.28 10.21
N LYS A 146 2.04 -1.89 11.31
CA LYS A 146 2.61 -1.68 12.64
C LYS A 146 4.07 -2.12 12.75
N ASN A 147 4.41 -3.28 12.21
CA ASN A 147 5.70 -3.93 12.48
C ASN A 147 6.72 -3.76 11.36
N ARG A 148 6.31 -3.29 10.18
CA ARG A 148 7.20 -3.12 9.01
C ARG A 148 7.17 -1.71 8.45
N LEU A 149 5.99 -1.17 8.15
CA LEU A 149 5.91 0.10 7.42
C LEU A 149 6.15 1.31 8.34
N LEU A 150 5.59 1.28 9.54
CA LEU A 150 5.65 2.37 10.53
C LEU A 150 6.44 1.98 11.80
N ALA A 151 7.21 0.90 11.75
CA ALA A 151 8.01 0.45 12.89
C ALA A 151 9.15 1.43 13.23
N GLU A 152 9.64 2.15 12.23
CA GLU A 152 10.66 3.18 12.34
C GLU A 152 10.21 4.42 11.56
N PRO A 153 10.70 5.63 11.91
CA PRO A 153 10.40 6.84 11.15
C PRO A 153 10.75 6.67 9.67
N ILE A 154 9.90 7.12 8.75
CA ILE A 154 10.14 7.09 7.31
C ILE A 154 11.25 8.09 6.99
N SER A 155 12.21 7.65 6.18
CA SER A 155 13.37 8.46 5.80
C SER A 155 13.59 8.33 4.29
N VAL A 156 13.49 9.44 3.57
CA VAL A 156 13.87 9.54 2.15
C VAL A 156 15.29 10.12 2.11
N THR A 157 16.24 9.35 1.57
CA THR A 157 17.59 9.89 1.35
C THR A 157 17.60 10.66 0.02
N PRO A 158 18.06 11.93 -0.01
CA PRO A 158 18.19 12.70 -1.24
C PRO A 158 19.08 12.03 -2.29
#